data_AF-A0AAW0RK46-F1
#
_entry.id   AF-A0AAW0RK46-F1
#
_cell.length_a   1.000
_cell.length_b   1.000
_cell.length_c   1.000
_cell.angle_alpha   90.00
_cell.angle_beta   90.00
_cell.angle_gamma   90.00
#
_symmetry.space_group_name_H-M   'P 1'
#
loop_
_entity.id
_entity.type
_entity.pdbx_description
1 polymer ?
#
loop_
_entity_poly.entity_id
_entity_poly.type
_entity_poly.pdbx_seq_one_letter_code
_entity_poly.pdbx_strand_id
1 'polypeptide(L)'
;MTEMVLKRSKSSFQPDTLPLPKQLIDTKIDRKSKNPTSDWTAVEAPVSEVEESSRLQLSVVVQRQAENEPKHWSIFCHRPNLSGTGKGQIWQVKGDAEYMHYQHALDVDILSSQSFEWHQVVNNDLSESQRARVNQICNSEPPPRAANRASVTENCQGWVIRVLYRLAREGIVQQGAITMLQRYMDPIN
;
A
#
# COMPACT_ATOMS: atom_id res chain seq x y z
N MET A 1 13.23 -71.37 19.72
CA MET A 1 12.65 -70.58 18.61
C MET A 1 13.42 -69.28 18.52
N THR A 2 14.05 -69.08 17.35
CA THR A 2 14.33 -67.82 16.64
C THR A 2 15.37 -66.80 17.18
N GLU A 3 16.25 -66.43 16.25
CA GLU A 3 17.30 -65.41 16.19
C GLU A 3 16.89 -63.97 16.59
N MET A 4 17.86 -63.14 16.97
CA MET A 4 18.39 -62.07 16.09
C MET A 4 19.54 -61.27 16.75
N VAL A 5 20.66 -61.19 16.03
CA VAL A 5 21.81 -60.30 16.26
C VAL A 5 21.73 -59.18 15.22
N LEU A 6 21.90 -57.90 15.60
CA LEU A 6 22.62 -56.92 14.77
C LEU A 6 23.03 -55.64 15.52
N LYS A 7 24.19 -55.10 15.14
CA LYS A 7 24.94 -53.97 15.71
C LYS A 7 24.67 -52.63 14.98
N ARG A 8 24.84 -51.54 15.76
CA ARG A 8 25.21 -50.11 15.48
C ARG A 8 25.10 -49.54 14.05
N SER A 9 24.52 -48.34 13.96
CA SER A 9 24.99 -47.29 13.03
C SER A 9 24.93 -45.88 13.70
N LYS A 10 25.92 -45.04 13.35
CA LYS A 10 25.96 -43.59 13.62
C LYS A 10 25.29 -42.87 12.45
N SER A 11 24.55 -41.79 12.69
CA SER A 11 24.16 -40.83 11.65
C SER A 11 24.00 -39.44 12.28
N SER A 12 24.91 -38.55 11.90
CA SER A 12 24.94 -37.12 12.20
C SER A 12 23.96 -36.36 11.31
N PHE A 13 23.20 -35.43 11.90
CA PHE A 13 22.25 -34.55 11.23
C PHE A 13 22.94 -33.18 10.97
N GLN A 14 22.95 -32.72 9.71
CA GLN A 14 23.22 -31.33 9.32
C GLN A 14 22.25 -30.94 8.18
N PRO A 15 21.91 -29.64 8.05
CA PRO A 15 20.63 -29.21 7.48
C PRO A 15 20.63 -28.99 5.95
N ASP A 16 19.41 -29.01 5.42
CA ASP A 16 19.02 -28.84 4.02
C ASP A 16 19.64 -27.61 3.32
N THR A 17 20.22 -27.84 2.15
CA THR A 17 20.54 -26.81 1.15
C THR A 17 19.69 -27.05 -0.10
N LEU A 18 18.87 -26.05 -0.45
CA LEU A 18 18.05 -25.99 -1.66
C LEU A 18 18.93 -25.96 -2.92
N PRO A 19 18.46 -26.50 -4.07
CA PRO A 19 19.27 -26.58 -5.28
C PRO A 19 19.40 -25.22 -6.00
N LEU A 20 20.62 -24.92 -6.47
CA LEU A 20 20.95 -23.77 -7.32
C LEU A 20 20.31 -23.90 -8.72
N PRO A 21 19.98 -22.77 -9.39
CA PRO A 21 19.33 -22.78 -10.70
C PRO A 21 20.28 -23.26 -11.81
N LYS A 22 19.74 -24.07 -12.74
CA LYS A 22 20.45 -24.58 -13.91
C LYS A 22 20.83 -23.43 -14.85
N GLN A 23 22.13 -23.18 -15.02
CA GLN A 23 22.65 -22.25 -16.01
C GLN A 23 22.49 -22.84 -17.42
N LEU A 24 21.83 -22.10 -18.31
CA LEU A 24 21.77 -22.38 -19.75
C LEU A 24 23.11 -21.99 -20.38
N ILE A 25 23.78 -22.95 -21.02
CA ILE A 25 25.06 -22.77 -21.71
C ILE A 25 24.80 -22.89 -23.20
N ASP A 26 25.07 -21.83 -23.96
CA ASP A 26 25.13 -21.90 -25.42
C ASP A 26 26.60 -21.92 -25.82
N THR A 27 27.08 -23.02 -26.41
CA THR A 27 28.50 -23.16 -26.79
C THR A 27 28.61 -23.50 -28.26
N LYS A 28 29.20 -22.59 -29.04
CA LYS A 28 29.73 -22.91 -30.37
C LYS A 28 31.08 -23.59 -30.19
N ILE A 29 31.12 -24.90 -30.43
CA ILE A 29 32.33 -25.73 -30.41
C ILE A 29 32.92 -25.76 -31.81
N ASP A 30 34.20 -25.39 -31.97
CA ASP A 30 34.93 -25.60 -33.22
C ASP A 30 35.25 -27.10 -33.40
N ARG A 31 34.83 -27.65 -34.55
CA ARG A 31 34.73 -29.10 -34.79
C ARG A 31 36.06 -29.81 -35.04
N LYS A 32 37.21 -29.10 -35.11
CA LYS A 32 38.51 -29.75 -35.42
C LYS A 32 39.51 -29.84 -34.28
N SER A 33 39.42 -29.05 -33.21
CA SER A 33 40.47 -29.04 -32.17
C SER A 33 40.02 -29.40 -30.76
N LYS A 34 38.70 -29.52 -30.49
CA LYS A 34 38.12 -29.84 -29.16
C LYS A 34 38.67 -29.02 -27.98
N ASN A 35 39.30 -27.86 -28.22
CA ASN A 35 39.73 -26.96 -27.16
C ASN A 35 38.96 -25.64 -27.22
N PRO A 36 38.42 -25.17 -26.09
CA PRO A 36 37.74 -23.88 -26.01
C PRO A 36 38.74 -22.74 -26.27
N THR A 37 38.36 -21.78 -27.13
CA THR A 37 39.25 -20.75 -27.67
C THR A 37 39.01 -19.35 -27.08
N SER A 38 38.40 -19.25 -25.89
CA SER A 38 38.11 -17.96 -25.27
C SER A 38 38.45 -17.99 -23.80
N ASP A 39 39.16 -16.94 -23.36
CA ASP A 39 39.28 -16.60 -21.94
C ASP A 39 37.91 -16.17 -21.40
N TRP A 40 37.63 -16.61 -20.18
CA TRP A 40 36.38 -16.32 -19.48
C TRP A 40 36.36 -14.84 -19.08
N THR A 41 35.47 -14.06 -19.68
CA THR A 41 35.14 -12.73 -19.16
C THR A 41 33.87 -12.87 -18.34
N ALA A 42 33.93 -12.58 -17.05
CA ALA A 42 32.75 -12.53 -16.20
C ALA A 42 31.82 -11.43 -16.75
N VAL A 43 30.72 -11.83 -17.36
CA VAL A 43 29.63 -10.91 -17.69
C VAL A 43 28.93 -10.65 -16.36
N GLU A 44 29.14 -9.47 -15.79
CA GLU A 44 28.30 -9.00 -14.68
C GLU A 44 26.86 -9.12 -15.13
N ALA A 45 26.09 -9.95 -14.41
CA ALA A 45 24.65 -9.99 -14.60
C ALA A 45 24.15 -8.56 -14.44
N PRO A 46 23.26 -8.06 -15.33
CA PRO A 46 22.65 -6.76 -15.10
C PRO A 46 22.04 -6.80 -13.71
N VAL A 47 22.56 -5.94 -12.82
CA VAL A 47 21.97 -5.65 -11.53
C VAL A 47 20.48 -5.50 -11.77
N SER A 48 19.70 -6.36 -11.14
CA SER A 48 18.25 -6.32 -11.26
C SER A 48 17.78 -4.91 -10.87
N GLU A 49 17.36 -4.13 -11.85
CA GLU A 49 16.57 -2.91 -11.65
C GLU A 49 15.17 -3.32 -11.13
N VAL A 50 15.11 -3.93 -9.95
CA VAL A 50 13.87 -4.23 -9.22
C VAL A 50 14.01 -3.77 -7.77
N GLU A 51 14.63 -2.61 -7.59
CA GLU A 51 14.26 -1.73 -6.48
C GLU A 51 13.40 -0.60 -7.06
N GLU A 52 12.25 -0.95 -7.63
CA GLU A 52 11.17 0.01 -7.77
C GLU A 52 10.71 0.35 -6.35
N SER A 53 11.41 1.34 -5.78
CA SER A 53 11.07 2.02 -4.54
C SER A 53 9.58 2.28 -4.53
N SER A 54 8.84 1.50 -3.75
CA SER A 54 7.42 1.72 -3.51
C SER A 54 7.31 2.99 -2.66
N ARG A 55 7.39 4.14 -3.34
CA ARG A 55 7.28 5.45 -2.73
C ARG A 55 5.98 5.50 -1.94
N LEU A 56 6.06 6.11 -0.78
CA LEU A 56 4.89 6.26 0.07
C LEU A 56 3.92 7.24 -0.60
N GLN A 57 2.68 6.83 -0.78
CA GLN A 57 1.65 7.63 -1.43
C GLN A 57 0.56 8.01 -0.44
N LEU A 58 0.04 9.22 -0.58
CA LEU A 58 -1.18 9.69 0.08
C LEU A 58 -2.31 9.75 -0.94
N SER A 59 -3.45 9.14 -0.61
CA SER A 59 -4.65 9.13 -1.44
C SER A 59 -5.89 9.52 -0.65
N VAL A 60 -6.88 10.07 -1.35
CA VAL A 60 -8.28 9.99 -0.90
C VAL A 60 -8.87 8.71 -1.46
N VAL A 61 -9.46 7.88 -0.61
CA VAL A 61 -10.14 6.64 -0.99
C VAL A 61 -11.62 6.79 -0.74
N VAL A 62 -12.42 6.38 -1.74
CA VAL A 62 -13.86 6.42 -1.71
C VAL A 62 -14.42 5.01 -1.74
N GLN A 63 -15.36 4.75 -0.83
CA GLN A 63 -16.04 3.48 -0.69
C GLN A 63 -17.55 3.65 -0.81
N ARG A 64 -18.20 2.69 -1.47
CA ARG A 64 -19.67 2.57 -1.49
C ARG A 64 -20.18 2.31 -0.08
N GLN A 65 -21.32 2.93 0.24
CA GLN A 65 -22.11 2.65 1.45
C GLN A 65 -23.44 1.99 1.05
N ALA A 66 -24.41 1.93 1.97
CA ALA A 66 -25.72 1.40 1.64
C ALA A 66 -26.38 2.22 0.51
N GLU A 67 -27.38 1.63 -0.14
CA GLU A 67 -28.08 2.30 -1.22
C GLU A 67 -28.71 3.62 -0.72
N ASN A 68 -28.52 4.70 -1.48
CA ASN A 68 -28.95 6.07 -1.14
C ASN A 68 -28.17 6.75 0.02
N GLU A 69 -27.09 6.16 0.51
CA GLU A 69 -26.18 6.84 1.43
C GLU A 69 -25.03 7.54 0.69
N PRO A 70 -24.58 8.72 1.16
CA PRO A 70 -23.35 9.34 0.66
C PRO A 70 -22.15 8.39 0.76
N LYS A 71 -21.28 8.42 -0.23
CA LYS A 71 -20.07 7.59 -0.24
C LYS A 71 -19.19 7.92 0.95
N HIS A 72 -18.51 6.91 1.49
CA HIS A 72 -17.57 7.09 2.58
C HIS A 72 -16.21 7.52 2.04
N TRP A 73 -15.66 8.59 2.60
CA TRP A 73 -14.36 9.12 2.21
C TRP A 73 -13.36 8.95 3.35
N SER A 74 -12.13 8.59 2.99
CA SER A 74 -11.03 8.43 3.93
C SER A 74 -9.71 8.88 3.30
N ILE A 75 -8.73 9.19 4.15
CA ILE A 75 -7.36 9.47 3.75
C ILE A 75 -6.55 8.21 3.96
N PHE A 76 -5.81 7.79 2.95
CA PHE A 76 -5.05 6.55 2.95
C PHE A 76 -3.59 6.79 2.60
N CYS A 77 -2.69 6.23 3.39
CA CYS A 77 -1.26 6.27 3.15
C CYS A 77 -0.70 4.85 3.06
N HIS A 78 -0.04 4.53 1.95
CA HIS A 78 0.53 3.20 1.74
C HIS A 78 1.70 3.23 0.75
N ARG A 79 2.44 2.13 0.69
CA ARG A 79 3.44 1.86 -0.34
C ARG A 79 2.82 0.89 -1.35
N PRO A 80 2.56 1.30 -2.60
CA PRO A 80 2.00 0.39 -3.60
C PRO A 80 2.95 -0.76 -3.92
N ASN A 81 2.42 -1.97 -4.01
CA ASN A 81 3.11 -3.14 -4.54
C ASN A 81 3.00 -3.19 -6.08
N LEU A 82 3.46 -4.28 -6.70
CA LEU A 82 3.42 -4.47 -8.16
C LEU A 82 1.99 -4.43 -8.75
N SER A 83 0.96 -4.69 -7.96
CA SER A 83 -0.45 -4.60 -8.36
C SER A 83 -1.04 -3.20 -8.18
N GLY A 84 -0.25 -2.23 -7.69
CA GLY A 84 -0.70 -0.88 -7.40
C GLY A 84 -1.51 -0.73 -6.11
N THR A 85 -1.64 -1.79 -5.30
CA THR A 85 -2.34 -1.77 -4.00
C THR A 85 -1.36 -2.00 -2.85
N GLY A 86 -1.84 -2.14 -1.62
CA GLY A 86 -0.98 -2.53 -0.50
C GLY A 86 -1.58 -2.15 0.82
N LYS A 87 -1.08 -2.76 1.89
CA LYS A 87 -1.50 -2.42 3.25
C LYS A 87 -0.95 -1.05 3.65
N GLY A 88 -1.75 -0.30 4.41
CA GLY A 88 -1.37 1.03 4.85
C GLY A 88 -2.16 1.53 6.06
N GLN A 89 -2.07 2.84 6.26
CA GLN A 89 -2.76 3.55 7.33
C GLN A 89 -3.93 4.34 6.76
N ILE A 90 -5.10 4.20 7.39
CA ILE A 90 -6.33 4.91 7.05
C ILE A 90 -6.66 5.88 8.16
N TRP A 91 -6.84 7.15 7.80
CA TRP A 91 -7.48 8.15 8.66
C TRP A 91 -8.88 8.42 8.15
N GLN A 92 -9.86 8.24 9.03
CA GLN A 92 -11.27 8.38 8.73
C GLN A 92 -12.05 8.72 9.99
N VAL A 93 -13.23 9.29 9.76
CA VAL A 93 -14.28 9.47 10.74
C VAL A 93 -15.50 8.66 10.29
N LYS A 94 -16.21 8.06 11.24
CA LYS A 94 -17.41 7.25 11.01
C LYS A 94 -18.49 7.60 12.01
N GLY A 95 -19.71 7.13 11.78
CA GLY A 95 -20.91 7.52 12.50
C GLY A 95 -21.91 8.17 11.55
N ASP A 96 -23.05 8.59 12.10
CA ASP A 96 -23.99 9.42 11.34
C ASP A 96 -23.51 10.88 11.28
N ALA A 97 -24.18 11.69 10.47
CA ALA A 97 -23.80 13.08 10.28
C ALA A 97 -24.06 13.97 11.52
N GLU A 98 -24.82 13.49 12.51
CA GLU A 98 -25.03 14.21 13.77
C GLU A 98 -23.86 13.98 14.73
N TYR A 99 -23.27 12.79 14.70
CA TYR A 99 -22.20 12.40 15.61
C TYR A 99 -21.17 11.49 14.95
N MET A 100 -20.21 12.09 14.24
CA MET A 100 -19.04 11.38 13.76
C MET A 100 -17.93 11.30 14.81
N HIS A 101 -17.12 10.25 14.73
CA HIS A 101 -15.97 10.01 15.59
C HIS A 101 -14.82 9.38 14.81
N TYR A 102 -13.59 9.54 15.27
CA TYR A 102 -12.43 8.92 14.64
C TYR A 102 -12.53 7.39 14.68
N GLN A 103 -12.26 6.77 13.54
CA GLN A 103 -12.16 5.30 13.44
C GLN A 103 -11.01 4.91 12.51
N HIS A 104 -9.82 5.39 12.84
CA HIS A 104 -8.60 5.11 12.07
C HIS A 104 -8.27 3.62 12.07
N ALA A 105 -7.56 3.17 11.05
CA ALA A 105 -7.12 1.78 10.92
C ALA A 105 -5.68 1.70 10.41
N LEU A 106 -4.98 0.63 10.80
CA LEU A 106 -3.61 0.35 10.43
C LEU A 106 -3.52 -1.03 9.78
N ASP A 107 -2.55 -1.21 8.91
CA ASP A 107 -2.27 -2.48 8.21
C ASP A 107 -3.46 -3.00 7.37
N VAL A 108 -4.19 -2.09 6.72
CA VAL A 108 -5.36 -2.42 5.88
C VAL A 108 -5.06 -2.14 4.41
N ASP A 109 -5.37 -3.09 3.53
CA ASP A 109 -5.41 -2.87 2.07
C ASP A 109 -6.84 -2.48 1.65
N ILE A 110 -7.14 -1.19 1.76
CA ILE A 110 -8.48 -0.65 1.46
C ILE A 110 -8.78 -0.65 -0.05
N LEU A 111 -7.76 -0.64 -0.91
CA LEU A 111 -7.92 -0.61 -2.35
C LEU A 111 -8.41 -1.96 -2.90
N SER A 112 -8.14 -3.04 -2.17
CA SER A 112 -8.65 -4.39 -2.46
C SER A 112 -10.02 -4.69 -1.81
N SER A 113 -10.66 -3.71 -1.19
CA SER A 113 -11.95 -3.89 -0.51
C SER A 113 -13.11 -4.09 -1.48
N GLN A 114 -14.09 -4.92 -1.12
CA GLN A 114 -15.33 -5.08 -1.92
C GLN A 114 -16.14 -3.79 -2.05
N SER A 115 -16.04 -2.87 -1.07
CA SER A 115 -16.72 -1.58 -1.12
C SER A 115 -15.91 -0.50 -1.83
N PHE A 116 -14.67 -0.79 -2.26
CA PHE A 116 -13.86 0.17 -3.00
C PHE A 116 -14.57 0.65 -4.26
N GLU A 117 -14.59 1.98 -4.46
CA GLU A 117 -15.14 2.63 -5.65
C GLU A 117 -14.02 3.21 -6.50
N TRP A 118 -13.27 4.17 -5.94
CA TRP A 118 -12.14 4.82 -6.59
C TRP A 118 -11.20 5.44 -5.55
N HIS A 119 -10.00 5.79 -5.96
CA HIS A 119 -9.10 6.64 -5.16
C HIS A 119 -8.41 7.68 -6.06
N GLN A 120 -7.95 8.76 -5.44
CA GLN A 120 -7.12 9.77 -6.06
C GLN A 120 -5.84 9.93 -5.26
N VAL A 121 -4.71 9.67 -5.89
CA VAL A 121 -3.39 10.01 -5.31
C VAL A 121 -3.26 11.53 -5.26
N VAL A 122 -3.04 12.08 -4.06
CA VAL A 122 -2.89 13.52 -3.81
C VAL A 122 -1.44 13.90 -3.50
N ASN A 123 -0.60 12.92 -3.17
CA ASN A 123 0.85 13.02 -3.09
C ASN A 123 1.45 11.63 -3.39
N ASN A 124 2.37 11.54 -4.37
CA ASN A 124 2.97 10.28 -4.82
C ASN A 124 4.40 10.04 -4.29
N ASP A 125 4.94 10.95 -3.48
CA ASP A 125 6.29 10.91 -2.93
C ASP A 125 6.29 11.50 -1.50
N LEU A 126 5.46 10.91 -0.64
CA LEU A 126 5.25 11.37 0.72
C LEU A 126 6.47 10.99 1.57
N SER A 127 7.15 11.97 2.16
CA SER A 127 8.21 11.66 3.12
C SER A 127 7.64 11.14 4.45
N GLU A 128 8.47 10.47 5.26
CA GLU A 128 8.05 10.03 6.61
C GLU A 128 7.70 11.21 7.52
N SER A 129 8.39 12.35 7.40
CA SER A 129 8.05 13.57 8.16
C SER A 129 6.70 14.15 7.74
N GLN A 130 6.39 14.14 6.44
CA GLN A 130 5.08 14.53 5.93
C GLN A 130 4.00 13.55 6.40
N ARG A 131 4.27 12.23 6.41
CA ARG A 131 3.33 11.23 6.97
C ARG A 131 3.02 11.49 8.44
N ALA A 132 4.04 11.79 9.25
CA ALA A 132 3.83 12.15 10.66
C ALA A 132 2.94 13.39 10.80
N ARG A 133 3.12 14.37 9.90
CA ARG A 133 2.30 15.58 9.87
C ARG A 133 0.86 15.33 9.43
N VAL A 134 0.64 14.47 8.43
CA VAL A 134 -0.68 13.96 8.05
C VAL A 134 -1.36 13.35 9.27
N ASN A 135 -0.66 12.47 9.99
CA ASN A 135 -1.21 11.87 11.19
C ASN A 135 -1.64 12.92 12.23
N GLN A 136 -0.80 13.93 12.50
CA GLN A 136 -1.13 14.99 13.43
C GLN A 136 -2.35 15.82 12.99
N ILE A 137 -2.44 16.17 11.71
CA ILE A 137 -3.57 16.95 11.19
C ILE A 137 -4.86 16.14 11.28
N CYS A 138 -4.86 14.88 10.82
CA CYS A 138 -6.03 14.00 10.91
C CYS A 138 -6.54 13.85 12.35
N ASN A 139 -5.64 13.69 13.33
CA ASN A 139 -6.02 13.54 14.75
C ASN A 139 -6.43 14.87 15.43
N SER A 140 -6.18 16.03 14.80
CA SER A 140 -6.54 17.34 15.35
C SER A 140 -7.73 18.00 14.65
N GLU A 141 -8.09 17.54 13.45
CA GLU A 141 -9.26 18.04 12.72
C GLU A 141 -10.54 17.44 13.31
N PRO A 142 -11.43 18.24 13.93
CA PRO A 142 -12.58 17.72 14.65
C PRO A 142 -13.53 16.96 13.71
N PRO A 143 -14.02 15.77 14.11
CA PRO A 143 -15.06 15.08 13.37
C PRO A 143 -16.32 15.93 13.25
N PRO A 144 -17.08 15.82 12.14
CA PRO A 144 -18.38 16.47 11.98
C PRO A 144 -19.32 16.16 13.13
N ARG A 145 -19.99 17.19 13.64
CA ARG A 145 -21.00 17.06 14.69
C ARG A 145 -22.11 18.09 14.47
N ALA A 146 -23.35 17.69 14.76
CA ALA A 146 -24.52 18.55 14.72
C ALA A 146 -25.37 18.31 15.97
N ALA A 147 -26.13 19.31 16.43
CA ALA A 147 -27.00 19.15 17.60
C ALA A 147 -28.23 18.29 17.29
N ASN A 148 -28.62 18.24 16.01
CA ASN A 148 -29.72 17.46 15.46
C ASN A 148 -29.59 17.38 13.93
N ARG A 149 -30.36 16.48 13.30
CA ARG A 149 -30.40 16.28 11.84
C ARG A 149 -30.58 17.57 11.03
N ALA A 150 -31.46 18.48 11.45
CA ALA A 150 -31.74 19.71 10.72
C ALA A 150 -30.57 20.70 10.72
N SER A 151 -29.62 20.53 11.65
CA SER A 151 -28.40 21.34 11.76
C SER A 151 -27.16 20.71 11.11
N VAL A 152 -27.32 19.57 10.42
CA VAL A 152 -26.20 18.91 9.73
C VAL A 152 -25.77 19.74 8.53
N THR A 153 -24.51 20.18 8.55
CA THR A 153 -23.89 20.95 7.45
C THR A 153 -22.73 20.23 6.78
N GLU A 154 -22.34 19.06 7.28
CA GLU A 154 -21.21 18.29 6.77
C GLU A 154 -21.22 16.82 7.26
N ASN A 155 -20.39 16.00 6.62
CA ASN A 155 -20.17 14.60 6.94
C ASN A 155 -18.68 14.23 6.72
N CYS A 156 -18.36 12.93 6.61
CA CYS A 156 -16.98 12.44 6.47
C CYS A 156 -16.26 13.03 5.24
N GLN A 157 -16.98 13.36 4.16
CA GLN A 157 -16.41 13.98 2.97
C GLN A 157 -15.92 15.40 3.27
N GLY A 158 -16.73 16.18 4.00
CA GLY A 158 -16.35 17.53 4.45
C GLY A 158 -15.11 17.52 5.35
N TRP A 159 -15.02 16.54 6.26
CA TRP A 159 -13.84 16.34 7.10
C TRP A 159 -12.58 16.07 6.28
N VAL A 160 -12.64 15.17 5.29
CA VAL A 160 -11.50 14.90 4.38
C VAL A 160 -11.07 16.19 3.68
N ILE A 161 -12.00 16.97 3.14
CA ILE A 161 -11.68 18.23 2.46
C ILE A 161 -10.99 19.23 3.39
N ARG A 162 -11.46 19.41 4.64
CA ARG A 162 -10.77 20.28 5.62
C ARG A 162 -9.36 19.81 5.93
N VAL A 163 -9.16 18.51 6.12
CA VAL A 163 -7.82 17.94 6.31
C VAL A 163 -6.92 18.25 5.11
N LEU A 164 -7.41 18.04 3.88
CA LEU A 164 -6.64 18.33 2.67
C LEU A 164 -6.27 19.81 2.56
N TYR A 165 -7.17 20.75 2.90
CA TYR A 165 -6.84 22.18 2.93
C TYR A 165 -5.71 22.49 3.91
N ARG A 166 -5.70 21.86 5.09
CA ARG A 166 -4.61 22.01 6.07
C ARG A 166 -3.30 21.42 5.53
N LEU A 167 -3.34 20.27 4.86
CA LEU A 167 -2.18 19.68 4.21
C LEU A 167 -1.63 20.53 3.06
N ALA A 168 -2.51 21.16 2.28
CA ALA A 168 -2.10 22.05 1.20
C ALA A 168 -1.40 23.31 1.69
N ARG A 169 -1.84 23.87 2.83
CA ARG A 169 -1.14 24.99 3.49
C ARG A 169 0.29 24.66 3.91
N GLU A 170 0.61 23.38 4.07
CA GLU A 170 1.95 22.88 4.41
C GLU A 170 2.71 22.33 3.20
N GLY A 171 2.17 22.50 2.00
CA GLY A 171 2.81 22.04 0.76
C GLY A 171 2.81 20.51 0.58
N ILE A 172 2.02 19.77 1.37
CA ILE A 172 1.95 18.31 1.29
C ILE A 172 1.02 17.86 0.17
N VAL A 173 -0.04 18.63 -0.11
CA VAL A 173 -1.05 18.35 -1.15
C VAL A 173 -1.21 19.59 -2.04
N GLN A 174 -1.47 19.37 -3.33
CA GLN A 174 -1.74 20.47 -4.26
C GLN A 174 -3.20 20.96 -4.15
N GLN A 175 -3.39 22.27 -4.15
CA GLN A 175 -4.72 22.90 -4.07
C GLN A 175 -5.66 22.48 -5.21
N GLY A 176 -5.12 22.27 -6.42
CA GLY A 176 -5.90 21.83 -7.58
C GLY A 176 -6.55 20.45 -7.40
N ALA A 177 -5.89 19.54 -6.68
CA ALA A 177 -6.46 18.22 -6.38
C ALA A 177 -7.70 18.35 -5.48
N ILE A 178 -7.68 19.29 -4.52
CA ILE A 178 -8.81 19.55 -3.61
C ILE A 178 -10.00 20.09 -4.40
N THR A 179 -9.78 21.09 -5.26
CA THR A 179 -10.84 21.68 -6.10
C THR A 179 -11.48 20.65 -7.02
N MET A 180 -10.69 19.71 -7.54
CA MET A 180 -11.20 18.59 -8.33
C MET A 180 -12.06 17.67 -7.46
N LEU A 181 -11.54 17.21 -6.32
CA LEU A 181 -12.25 16.30 -5.42
C LEU A 181 -13.59 16.88 -4.94
N GLN A 182 -13.67 18.17 -4.61
CA GLN A 182 -14.92 18.81 -4.18
C GLN A 182 -16.08 18.64 -5.20
N ARG A 183 -15.80 18.43 -6.49
CA ARG A 183 -16.82 18.19 -7.52
C ARG A 183 -17.43 16.78 -7.46
N TYR A 184 -16.78 15.86 -6.75
CA TYR A 184 -17.24 14.48 -6.56
C TYR A 184 -17.95 14.28 -5.22
N MET A 185 -18.09 15.33 -4.41
CA MET A 185 -18.80 15.22 -3.14
C MET A 185 -20.28 14.93 -3.39
N ASP A 186 -20.80 13.97 -2.63
CA ASP A 186 -22.23 13.71 -2.60
C ASP A 186 -22.93 14.78 -1.75
N PRO A 187 -24.21 15.08 -2.04
CA PRO A 187 -25.00 15.93 -1.17
C PRO A 187 -25.13 15.33 0.23
N ILE A 188 -25.39 16.20 1.20
CA ILE A 188 -25.68 15.80 2.58
C ILE A 188 -27.17 15.47 2.64
N ASN A 189 -27.48 14.29 3.17
CA ASN A 189 -28.84 13.79 3.38
C ASN A 189 -29.30 13.97 4.83
#